data_AF-A0A7K4NZZ5-F1
#
_entry.id   AF-A0A7K4NZZ5-F1
#
_cell.length_a   1.000
_cell.length_b   1.000
_cell.length_c   1.000
_cell.angle_alpha   90.00
_cell.angle_beta   90.00
_cell.angle_gamma   90.00
#
_symmetry.space_group_name_H-M   'P 1'
#
loop_
_entity.id
_entity.type
_entity.pdbx_description
1 polymer ?
#
loop_
_entity_poly.entity_id
_entity_poly.type
_entity_poly.pdbx_seq_one_letter_code
_entity_poly.pdbx_strand_id
1 'polypeptide(L)'
;MEKESHELLLPLIDEENICLPLPINVVSRYWNIELPMAEAIETAKKYSGFSGSILIEGIESAERHGLTCKIVNSSLSELKKIIDSGIPPIVILPGIPEITQHASVITGYNDEEKVILHYIQKGNQEGEQQEGAIPEDIFDREWSEEGRLLIMLAPSEIFSSVKLENDYSDKPNRLCFISERLNILKNSSESLDSLKQAIDLDPNNSTALHLLGAMLNEQNSSECVKFYEKCLEINDRSYLTYSGLGNFYLKTNQFEKAENYYNKAIEIDPKRSAKIYKNRAYLREKQNKSSDAKEDLKNYLKYFPRASDRGVIEQAIREL
;
A
#
# COMPACT_ATOMS: atom_id res chain seq x y z
N MET A 1 25.36 -31.16 -3.63
CA MET A 1 24.87 -29.98 -2.90
C MET A 1 23.39 -29.93 -3.17
N GLU A 2 22.56 -30.19 -2.17
CA GLU A 2 21.15 -29.81 -2.24
C GLU A 2 21.14 -28.30 -2.50
N LYS A 3 20.39 -27.84 -3.52
CA LYS A 3 20.13 -26.40 -3.69
C LYS A 3 19.45 -25.96 -2.40
N GLU A 4 20.03 -25.01 -1.66
CA GLU A 4 19.30 -24.33 -0.59
C GLU A 4 18.06 -23.72 -1.24
N SER A 5 16.88 -24.24 -0.88
CA SER A 5 15.63 -23.69 -1.33
C SER A 5 15.30 -22.51 -0.42
N HIS A 6 15.26 -21.31 -1.00
CA HIS A 6 14.89 -20.08 -0.30
C HIS A 6 13.36 -19.86 -0.32
N GLU A 7 12.59 -20.95 -0.20
CA GLU A 7 11.14 -20.97 -0.37
C GLU A 7 10.44 -21.46 0.91
N LEU A 8 9.31 -20.83 1.21
CA LEU A 8 8.42 -21.12 2.32
C LEU A 8 7.15 -21.78 1.77
N LEU A 9 6.88 -22.99 2.25
CA LEU A 9 5.64 -23.69 1.92
C LEU A 9 4.49 -23.13 2.78
N LEU A 10 3.67 -22.29 2.16
CA LEU A 10 2.51 -21.68 2.82
C LEU A 10 1.24 -22.54 2.64
N PRO A 11 0.24 -22.45 3.53
CA PRO A 11 -1.02 -23.17 3.33
C PRO A 11 -1.87 -22.51 2.25
N LEU A 12 -2.56 -23.33 1.44
CA LEU A 12 -3.62 -22.84 0.53
C LEU A 12 -4.87 -22.48 1.31
N ILE A 13 -5.51 -21.37 0.92
CA ILE A 13 -6.77 -20.88 1.49
C ILE A 13 -7.87 -20.96 0.44
N ASP A 14 -8.74 -21.96 0.55
CA ASP A 14 -9.77 -22.27 -0.46
C ASP A 14 -10.94 -21.29 -0.49
N GLU A 15 -11.30 -20.74 0.68
CA GLU A 15 -12.41 -19.80 0.85
C GLU A 15 -11.87 -18.38 1.11
N GLU A 16 -11.95 -17.52 0.09
CA GLU A 16 -11.66 -16.10 0.26
C GLU A 16 -12.74 -15.46 1.15
N ASN A 17 -12.31 -14.76 2.19
CA ASN A 17 -13.21 -14.00 3.04
C ASN A 17 -12.76 -12.54 3.07
N ILE A 18 -13.58 -11.68 2.48
CA ILE A 18 -13.36 -10.23 2.45
C ILE A 18 -13.17 -9.63 3.85
N CYS A 19 -13.73 -10.23 4.89
CA CYS A 19 -13.62 -9.75 6.27
C CYS A 19 -12.28 -10.07 6.95
N LEU A 20 -11.52 -11.06 6.46
CA LEU A 20 -10.20 -11.41 7.00
C LEU A 20 -9.14 -11.25 5.91
N PRO A 21 -8.23 -10.26 6.00
CA PRO A 21 -7.24 -10.03 4.96
C PRO A 21 -6.43 -11.29 4.64
N LEU A 22 -6.41 -11.69 3.36
CA LEU A 22 -5.82 -12.95 2.92
C LEU A 22 -4.37 -13.14 3.42
N PRO A 23 -3.45 -12.15 3.32
CA PRO A 23 -2.08 -12.31 3.84
C PRO A 23 -2.04 -12.67 5.32
N ILE A 24 -2.91 -12.07 6.14
CA ILE A 24 -2.99 -12.33 7.57
C ILE A 24 -3.46 -13.77 7.84
N ASN A 25 -4.47 -14.23 7.10
CA ASN A 25 -4.98 -15.59 7.24
C ASN A 25 -3.93 -16.63 6.84
N VAL A 26 -3.26 -16.42 5.70
CA VAL A 26 -2.20 -17.31 5.19
C VAL A 26 -1.07 -17.43 6.21
N VAL A 27 -0.53 -16.31 6.69
CA VAL A 27 0.59 -16.32 7.65
C VAL A 27 0.16 -16.87 9.01
N SER A 28 -1.07 -16.60 9.47
CA SER A 28 -1.55 -17.18 10.73
C SER A 28 -1.65 -18.70 10.65
N ARG A 29 -2.20 -19.25 9.57
CA ARG A 29 -2.27 -20.70 9.36
C ARG A 29 -0.91 -21.35 9.18
N TYR A 30 0.05 -20.65 8.57
CA TYR A 30 1.44 -21.13 8.49
C TYR A 30 2.01 -21.42 9.89
N TRP A 31 1.66 -20.61 10.89
CA TRP A 31 2.02 -20.82 12.29
C TRP A 31 1.05 -21.73 13.07
N ASN A 32 0.18 -22.48 12.40
CA ASN A 32 -0.87 -23.30 13.00
C ASN A 32 -1.85 -22.52 13.90
N ILE A 33 -2.12 -21.26 13.57
CA ILE A 33 -3.07 -20.40 14.28
C ILE A 33 -4.29 -20.17 13.39
N GLU A 34 -5.44 -20.68 13.84
CA GLU A 34 -6.72 -20.45 13.18
C GLU A 34 -7.39 -19.19 13.76
N LEU A 35 -7.57 -18.17 12.92
CA LEU A 35 -8.27 -16.96 13.33
C LEU A 35 -9.80 -17.15 13.25
N PRO A 36 -10.56 -16.79 14.30
CA PRO A 36 -12.00 -16.97 14.31
C PRO A 36 -12.70 -16.11 13.25
N MET A 37 -13.34 -16.75 12.27
CA MET A 37 -14.06 -16.02 11.21
C MET A 37 -15.21 -15.16 11.74
N ALA A 38 -15.86 -15.60 12.82
CA ALA A 38 -16.91 -14.82 13.48
C ALA A 38 -16.40 -13.46 13.98
N GLU A 39 -15.18 -13.40 14.52
CA GLU A 39 -14.55 -12.15 14.98
C GLU A 39 -14.26 -11.22 13.79
N ALA A 40 -13.74 -11.77 12.68
CA ALA A 40 -13.48 -11.02 11.47
C ALA A 40 -14.76 -10.41 10.89
N ILE A 41 -15.85 -11.20 10.82
CA ILE A 41 -17.17 -10.74 10.36
C ILE A 41 -17.71 -9.64 11.27
N GLU A 42 -17.61 -9.80 12.58
CA GLU A 42 -18.09 -8.78 13.52
C GLU A 42 -17.28 -7.49 13.43
N THR A 43 -15.98 -7.60 13.25
CA THR A 43 -15.08 -6.46 13.07
C THR A 43 -15.36 -5.71 11.77
N ALA A 44 -15.61 -6.43 10.67
CA ALA A 44 -15.95 -5.82 9.38
C ALA A 44 -17.22 -4.95 9.45
N LYS A 45 -18.18 -5.24 10.34
CA LYS A 45 -19.40 -4.42 10.52
C LYS A 45 -19.10 -2.98 10.94
N LYS A 46 -17.92 -2.70 11.51
CA LYS A 46 -17.50 -1.35 11.91
C LYS A 46 -17.18 -0.45 10.69
N TYR A 47 -16.91 -1.04 9.53
CA TYR A 47 -16.37 -0.36 8.35
C TYR A 47 -17.43 -0.18 7.26
N SER A 48 -18.42 0.67 7.53
CA SER A 48 -19.47 0.99 6.55
C SER A 48 -18.87 1.56 5.25
N GLY A 49 -19.23 0.98 4.10
CA GLY A 49 -18.69 1.40 2.79
C GLY A 49 -17.48 0.58 2.30
N PHE A 50 -16.97 -0.33 3.12
CA PHE A 50 -15.96 -1.32 2.73
C PHE A 50 -16.60 -2.70 2.60
N SER A 51 -16.07 -3.53 1.72
CA SER A 51 -16.50 -4.93 1.59
C SER A 51 -16.00 -5.80 2.75
N GLY A 52 -15.01 -5.34 3.52
CA GLY A 52 -14.27 -6.16 4.48
C GLY A 52 -13.68 -5.38 5.66
N SER A 53 -12.80 -6.03 6.42
CA SER A 53 -11.98 -5.33 7.43
C SER A 53 -10.69 -4.79 6.81
N ILE A 54 -9.99 -3.94 7.56
CA ILE A 54 -8.71 -3.36 7.17
C ILE A 54 -7.53 -4.14 7.76
N LEU A 55 -6.34 -3.97 7.20
CA LEU A 55 -5.16 -4.79 7.52
C LEU A 55 -4.82 -4.80 9.03
N ILE A 56 -4.91 -3.65 9.70
CA ILE A 56 -4.59 -3.53 11.13
C ILE A 56 -5.55 -4.33 12.03
N GLU A 57 -6.81 -4.53 11.63
CA GLU A 57 -7.74 -5.37 12.38
C GLU A 57 -7.36 -6.85 12.29
N GLY A 58 -6.89 -7.28 11.10
CA GLY A 58 -6.33 -8.61 10.91
C GLY A 58 -5.08 -8.83 11.76
N ILE A 59 -4.16 -7.85 11.77
CA ILE A 59 -2.95 -7.88 12.61
C ILE A 59 -3.32 -7.99 14.09
N GLU A 60 -4.22 -7.13 14.59
CA GLU A 60 -4.62 -7.16 15.99
C GLU A 60 -5.38 -8.44 16.36
N SER A 61 -6.11 -9.05 15.42
CA SER A 61 -6.73 -10.37 15.61
C SER A 61 -5.68 -11.46 15.72
N ALA A 62 -4.67 -11.48 14.84
CA ALA A 62 -3.54 -12.39 14.93
C ALA A 62 -2.79 -12.26 16.27
N GLU A 63 -2.59 -11.04 16.76
CA GLU A 63 -1.96 -10.77 18.06
C GLU A 63 -2.77 -11.30 19.23
N ARG A 64 -4.10 -11.14 19.21
CA ARG A 64 -4.99 -11.74 20.21
C ARG A 64 -4.89 -13.27 20.28
N HIS A 65 -4.44 -13.90 19.19
CA HIS A 65 -4.33 -15.37 19.06
C HIS A 65 -2.89 -15.88 19.16
N GLY A 66 -1.97 -15.08 19.72
CA GLY A 66 -0.64 -15.54 20.12
C GLY A 66 0.49 -15.23 19.15
N LEU A 67 0.21 -14.49 18.06
CA LEU A 67 1.26 -13.94 17.22
C LEU A 67 1.77 -12.61 17.77
N THR A 68 2.99 -12.25 17.40
CA THR A 68 3.52 -10.90 17.54
C THR A 68 3.59 -10.28 16.15
N CYS A 69 3.40 -8.96 16.04
CA CYS A 69 3.57 -8.24 14.80
C CYS A 69 4.75 -7.26 14.88
N LYS A 70 5.48 -7.14 13.77
CA LYS A 70 6.47 -6.10 13.53
C LYS A 70 6.21 -5.43 12.19
N ILE A 71 6.21 -4.10 12.16
CA ILE A 71 5.93 -3.31 10.95
C ILE A 71 7.10 -2.36 10.67
N VAL A 72 8.08 -2.77 9.89
CA VAL A 72 9.34 -2.03 9.73
C VAL A 72 9.59 -1.56 8.30
N ASN A 73 10.37 -0.50 8.15
CA ASN A 73 10.98 -0.18 6.85
C ASN A 73 12.20 -1.10 6.68
N SER A 74 12.30 -1.76 5.53
CA SER A 74 13.29 -2.83 5.34
C SER A 74 14.13 -2.62 4.07
N SER A 75 14.98 -3.59 3.77
CA SER A 75 15.80 -3.68 2.57
C SER A 75 15.56 -5.01 1.89
N LEU A 76 15.84 -5.10 0.59
CA LEU A 76 15.76 -6.36 -0.13
C LEU A 76 16.67 -7.45 0.50
N SER A 77 17.83 -7.06 1.00
CA SER A 77 18.73 -7.97 1.71
C SER A 77 18.17 -8.46 3.04
N GLU A 78 17.48 -7.59 3.79
CA GLU A 78 16.83 -8.00 5.03
C GLU A 78 15.62 -8.91 4.75
N LEU A 79 14.80 -8.57 3.75
CA LEU A 79 13.68 -9.41 3.29
C LEU A 79 14.14 -10.85 3.03
N LYS A 80 15.23 -11.04 2.28
CA LYS A 80 15.81 -12.37 2.01
C LYS A 80 16.22 -13.10 3.30
N LYS A 81 16.88 -12.43 4.24
CA LYS A 81 17.23 -13.01 5.56
C LYS A 81 16.00 -13.43 6.37
N ILE A 82 14.91 -12.65 6.31
CA ILE A 82 13.65 -12.97 7.00
C ILE A 82 13.02 -14.24 6.41
N ILE A 83 13.01 -14.37 5.09
CA ILE A 83 12.58 -15.58 4.39
C ILE A 83 13.43 -16.77 4.82
N ASP A 84 14.76 -16.65 4.79
CA ASP A 84 15.70 -17.71 5.20
C ASP A 84 15.56 -18.09 6.69
N SER A 85 14.99 -17.19 7.51
CA SER A 85 14.68 -17.45 8.92
C SER A 85 13.34 -18.18 9.13
N GLY A 86 12.64 -18.55 8.06
CA GLY A 86 11.35 -19.24 8.13
C GLY A 86 10.16 -18.33 8.44
N ILE A 87 10.29 -17.01 8.25
CA ILE A 87 9.22 -16.05 8.55
C ILE A 87 8.60 -15.55 7.24
N PRO A 88 7.31 -15.84 6.99
CA PRO A 88 6.63 -15.33 5.80
C PRO A 88 6.47 -13.80 5.88
N PRO A 89 7.16 -13.04 5.02
CA PRO A 89 7.07 -11.59 5.02
C PRO A 89 5.81 -11.14 4.27
N ILE A 90 5.11 -10.15 4.79
CA ILE A 90 4.00 -9.47 4.12
C ILE A 90 4.50 -8.10 3.66
N VAL A 91 4.39 -7.80 2.37
CA VAL A 91 4.79 -6.52 1.79
C VAL A 91 3.60 -5.80 1.16
N ILE A 92 3.70 -4.48 1.06
CA ILE A 92 2.73 -3.68 0.31
C ILE A 92 3.32 -3.42 -1.08
N LEU A 93 2.62 -3.90 -2.10
CA LEU A 93 2.93 -3.70 -3.50
C LEU A 93 1.80 -2.95 -4.20
N PRO A 94 2.08 -2.32 -5.36
CA PRO A 94 1.03 -1.82 -6.24
C PRO A 94 0.01 -2.90 -6.56
N GLY A 95 -1.27 -2.61 -6.28
CA GLY A 95 -2.37 -3.48 -6.69
C GLY A 95 -2.62 -3.49 -8.20
N ILE A 96 -3.39 -4.50 -8.63
CA ILE A 96 -4.07 -4.49 -9.94
C ILE A 96 -5.03 -3.28 -9.96
N PRO A 97 -5.21 -2.58 -11.10
CA PRO A 97 -6.11 -1.43 -11.17
C PRO A 97 -7.49 -1.84 -10.65
N GLU A 98 -8.15 -0.92 -9.94
CA GLU A 98 -9.51 -1.02 -9.39
C GLU A 98 -9.61 -1.50 -7.93
N ILE A 99 -8.52 -1.94 -7.30
CA ILE A 99 -8.51 -2.35 -5.88
C ILE A 99 -7.32 -1.66 -5.17
N THR A 100 -7.48 -1.33 -3.88
CA THR A 100 -6.53 -0.65 -2.97
C THR A 100 -5.13 -1.29 -2.91
N GLN A 101 -4.18 -0.63 -2.23
CA GLN A 101 -2.85 -1.18 -1.87
C GLN A 101 -2.90 -2.70 -1.66
N HIS A 102 -2.08 -3.45 -2.39
CA HIS A 102 -2.11 -4.91 -2.38
C HIS A 102 -1.07 -5.42 -1.40
N ALA A 103 -1.54 -5.93 -0.26
CA ALA A 103 -0.69 -6.68 0.65
C ALA A 103 -0.47 -8.09 0.05
N SER A 104 0.79 -8.48 -0.09
CA SER A 104 1.20 -9.78 -0.65
C SER A 104 2.12 -10.51 0.32
N VAL A 105 1.97 -11.83 0.44
CA VAL A 105 2.91 -12.67 1.20
C VAL A 105 4.02 -13.10 0.25
N ILE A 106 5.27 -12.92 0.65
CA ILE A 106 6.43 -13.37 -0.11
C ILE A 106 6.73 -14.82 0.30
N THR A 107 6.81 -15.72 -0.68
CA THR A 107 7.08 -17.13 -0.44
C THR A 107 8.55 -17.44 -0.55
N GLY A 108 9.32 -16.68 -1.32
CA GLY A 108 10.74 -16.98 -1.51
C GLY A 108 11.47 -16.05 -2.46
N TYR A 109 12.67 -16.45 -2.86
CA TYR A 109 13.45 -15.77 -3.89
C TYR A 109 14.37 -16.74 -4.63
N ASN A 110 14.83 -16.35 -5.81
CA ASN A 110 15.84 -17.08 -6.56
C ASN A 110 16.92 -16.11 -7.07
N ASP A 111 18.14 -16.26 -6.54
CA ASP A 111 19.27 -15.40 -6.87
C ASP A 111 19.88 -15.64 -8.26
N GLU A 112 19.71 -16.85 -8.83
CA GLU A 112 20.16 -17.19 -10.18
C GLU A 112 19.25 -16.51 -11.22
N GLU A 113 17.94 -16.61 -11.01
CA GLU A 113 16.90 -16.05 -11.90
C GLU A 113 16.57 -14.58 -11.61
N LYS A 114 17.08 -14.02 -10.49
CA LYS A 114 16.79 -12.66 -10.03
C LYS A 114 15.31 -12.37 -9.91
N VAL A 115 14.60 -13.25 -9.18
CA VAL A 115 13.16 -13.12 -8.93
C VAL A 115 12.82 -13.22 -7.45
N ILE A 116 11.77 -12.50 -7.05
CA ILE A 116 11.08 -12.63 -5.78
C ILE A 116 9.78 -13.40 -6.02
N LEU A 117 9.53 -14.41 -5.21
CA LEU A 117 8.38 -15.30 -5.30
C LEU A 117 7.30 -14.83 -4.34
N HIS A 118 6.06 -14.72 -4.80
CA HIS A 118 4.96 -14.28 -3.97
C HIS A 118 3.76 -15.21 -4.08
N TYR A 119 2.98 -15.24 -3.00
CA TYR A 119 1.86 -16.13 -2.83
C TYR A 119 0.74 -15.82 -3.84
N ILE A 120 0.33 -16.82 -4.61
CA ILE A 120 -0.90 -16.80 -5.43
C ILE A 120 -1.87 -17.86 -4.91
N GLN A 121 -3.10 -17.44 -4.65
CA GLN A 121 -4.12 -18.27 -4.01
C GLN A 121 -4.65 -19.41 -4.89
N LYS A 122 -4.82 -19.19 -6.22
CA LYS A 122 -5.30 -20.19 -7.18
C LYS A 122 -4.62 -20.01 -8.54
N GLY A 123 -3.98 -21.08 -9.02
CA GLY A 123 -3.66 -21.22 -10.44
C GLY A 123 -4.88 -21.61 -11.28
N ASN A 124 -4.71 -21.69 -12.60
CA ASN A 124 -5.76 -22.06 -13.55
C ASN A 124 -6.26 -23.54 -13.41
N GLN A 125 -5.74 -24.32 -12.46
CA GLN A 125 -6.10 -25.72 -12.20
C GLN A 125 -6.27 -25.96 -10.68
N GLU A 126 -7.25 -26.78 -10.29
CA GLU A 126 -7.54 -27.12 -8.89
C GLU A 126 -6.39 -27.93 -8.28
N GLY A 127 -5.83 -27.48 -7.15
CA GLY A 127 -4.92 -28.25 -6.31
C GLY A 127 -3.42 -27.96 -6.47
N GLU A 128 -3.01 -27.07 -7.38
CA GLU A 128 -1.60 -26.64 -7.50
C GLU A 128 -1.39 -25.23 -6.91
N GLN A 129 -0.39 -25.09 -6.03
CA GLN A 129 0.17 -23.77 -5.71
C GLN A 129 0.81 -23.20 -6.96
N GLN A 130 0.35 -22.03 -7.40
CA GLN A 130 1.14 -21.21 -8.30
C GLN A 130 1.91 -20.21 -7.46
N GLU A 131 3.20 -20.08 -7.75
CA GLU A 131 4.02 -19.00 -7.22
C GLU A 131 4.11 -17.93 -8.29
N GLY A 132 3.78 -16.69 -7.91
CA GLY A 132 4.06 -15.56 -8.78
C GLY A 132 5.53 -15.21 -8.69
N ALA A 133 6.17 -14.95 -9.83
CA ALA A 133 7.55 -14.49 -9.85
C ALA A 133 7.61 -13.04 -10.34
N ILE A 134 8.22 -12.17 -9.55
CA ILE A 134 8.45 -10.76 -9.88
C ILE A 134 9.96 -10.56 -10.04
N PRO A 135 10.45 -10.02 -11.16
CA PRO A 135 11.86 -9.64 -11.28
C PRO A 135 12.30 -8.75 -10.11
N GLU A 136 13.46 -9.05 -9.54
CA GLU A 136 13.95 -8.46 -8.29
C GLU A 136 14.06 -6.93 -8.37
N ASP A 137 14.50 -6.41 -9.51
CA ASP A 137 14.60 -4.97 -9.78
C ASP A 137 13.22 -4.29 -9.87
N ILE A 138 12.23 -4.99 -10.43
CA ILE A 138 10.85 -4.52 -10.49
C ILE A 138 10.24 -4.52 -9.09
N PHE A 139 10.42 -5.62 -8.35
CA PHE A 139 9.93 -5.77 -6.98
C PHE A 139 10.47 -4.67 -6.07
N ASP A 140 11.80 -4.50 -6.01
CA ASP A 140 12.40 -3.50 -5.11
C ASP A 140 11.99 -2.08 -5.51
N ARG A 141 11.92 -1.79 -6.82
CA ARG A 141 11.43 -0.51 -7.31
C ARG A 141 10.00 -0.23 -6.83
N GLU A 142 9.08 -1.16 -7.04
CA GLU A 142 7.67 -0.99 -6.67
C GLU A 142 7.46 -0.93 -5.15
N TRP A 143 8.18 -1.75 -4.40
CA TRP A 143 8.16 -1.78 -2.94
C TRP A 143 8.76 -0.50 -2.32
N SER A 144 9.79 0.07 -2.97
CA SER A 144 10.40 1.34 -2.53
C SER A 144 9.44 2.53 -2.59
N GLU A 145 8.47 2.49 -3.49
CA GLU A 145 7.45 3.54 -3.61
C GLU A 145 6.53 3.58 -2.39
N GLU A 146 6.36 2.44 -1.71
CA GLU A 146 5.66 2.28 -0.43
C GLU A 146 6.64 2.30 0.77
N GLY A 147 7.84 2.85 0.60
CA GLY A 147 8.84 3.01 1.66
C GLY A 147 9.48 1.71 2.12
N ARG A 148 9.41 0.63 1.32
CA ARG A 148 9.85 -0.72 1.67
C ARG A 148 9.24 -1.23 2.99
N LEU A 149 7.94 -0.99 3.15
CA LEU A 149 7.21 -1.42 4.33
C LEU A 149 7.10 -2.95 4.39
N LEU A 150 7.60 -3.53 5.48
CA LEU A 150 7.61 -4.95 5.78
C LEU A 150 6.75 -5.23 7.02
N ILE A 151 5.80 -6.14 6.88
CA ILE A 151 4.98 -6.63 7.99
C ILE A 151 5.35 -8.09 8.24
N MET A 152 5.61 -8.43 9.50
CA MET A 152 5.93 -9.79 9.91
C MET A 152 4.98 -10.20 11.02
N LEU A 153 4.45 -11.42 10.93
CA LEU A 153 3.69 -12.08 11.97
C LEU A 153 4.34 -13.42 12.29
N ALA A 154 4.70 -13.62 13.57
CA ALA A 154 5.30 -14.86 14.04
C ALA A 154 5.10 -15.01 15.56
N PRO A 155 5.21 -16.23 16.12
CA PRO A 155 5.30 -16.43 17.56
C PRO A 155 6.43 -15.61 18.18
N SER A 156 6.25 -15.16 19.43
CA SER A 156 7.20 -14.26 20.09
C SER A 156 8.62 -14.84 20.22
N GLU A 157 8.72 -16.16 20.36
CA GLU A 157 9.96 -16.92 20.46
C GLU A 157 10.77 -16.81 19.16
N ILE A 158 10.09 -16.80 18.01
CA ILE A 158 10.75 -16.67 16.70
C ILE A 158 11.37 -15.28 16.56
N PHE A 159 10.63 -14.21 16.91
CA PHE A 159 11.16 -12.84 16.85
C PHE A 159 12.37 -12.61 17.74
N SER A 160 12.49 -13.31 18.88
CA SER A 160 13.65 -13.17 19.77
C SER A 160 14.99 -13.50 19.09
N SER A 161 14.95 -14.24 17.98
CA SER A 161 16.12 -14.65 17.21
C SER A 161 16.42 -13.74 16.01
N VAL A 162 15.53 -12.82 15.66
CA VAL A 162 15.64 -11.96 14.48
C VAL A 162 16.20 -10.60 14.88
N LYS A 163 17.24 -10.13 14.16
CA LYS A 163 17.77 -8.77 14.29
C LYS A 163 17.33 -7.93 13.11
N LEU A 164 16.54 -6.91 13.38
CA LEU A 164 16.03 -5.98 12.36
C LEU A 164 16.92 -4.73 12.25
N GLU A 165 17.20 -4.32 11.02
CA GLU A 165 17.99 -3.14 10.65
C GLU A 165 17.31 -1.86 11.16
N ASN A 166 15.98 -1.79 11.05
CA ASN A 166 15.18 -0.61 11.44
C ASN A 166 14.07 -0.96 12.45
N ASP A 167 14.36 -1.74 13.51
CA ASP A 167 13.36 -2.08 14.55
C ASP A 167 12.68 -0.84 15.17
N TYR A 168 13.38 0.29 15.22
CA TYR A 168 12.84 1.57 15.70
C TYR A 168 11.62 2.06 14.90
N SER A 169 11.46 1.63 13.64
CA SER A 169 10.37 2.03 12.76
C SER A 169 9.05 1.28 13.03
N ASP A 170 9.09 0.22 13.85
CA ASP A 170 7.92 -0.60 14.20
C ASP A 170 6.74 0.20 14.75
N LYS A 171 6.98 0.89 15.88
CA LYS A 171 5.96 1.68 16.55
C LYS A 171 5.40 2.84 15.70
N PRO A 172 6.22 3.70 15.06
CA PRO A 172 5.69 4.78 14.23
C PRO A 172 4.93 4.27 12.99
N ASN A 173 5.36 3.17 12.37
CA ASN A 173 4.60 2.56 11.27
C ASN A 173 3.25 2.01 11.75
N ARG A 174 3.22 1.34 12.91
CA ARG A 174 1.96 0.89 13.51
C ARG A 174 0.99 2.05 13.77
N LEU A 175 1.50 3.19 14.24
CA LEU A 175 0.68 4.39 14.42
C LEU A 175 0.09 4.92 13.10
N CYS A 176 0.76 4.72 11.96
CA CYS A 176 0.20 5.04 10.64
C CYS A 176 -1.03 4.18 10.33
N PHE A 177 -0.93 2.86 10.51
CA PHE A 177 -2.07 1.95 10.35
C PHE A 177 -3.24 2.27 11.28
N ILE A 178 -2.95 2.63 12.54
CA ILE A 178 -3.96 3.07 13.50
C ILE A 178 -4.61 4.39 13.04
N SER A 179 -3.81 5.33 12.53
CA SER A 179 -4.33 6.58 12.00
C SER A 179 -5.27 6.37 10.81
N GLU A 180 -4.93 5.49 9.87
CA GLU A 180 -5.80 5.17 8.73
C GLU A 180 -7.13 4.56 9.19
N ARG A 181 -7.10 3.65 10.17
CA ARG A 181 -8.31 3.15 10.83
C ARG A 181 -9.16 4.28 11.40
N LEU A 182 -8.54 5.16 12.18
CA LEU A 182 -9.23 6.28 12.82
C LEU A 182 -9.84 7.24 11.79
N ASN A 183 -9.15 7.47 10.68
CA ASN A 183 -9.65 8.31 9.59
C ASN A 183 -10.88 7.67 8.91
N ILE A 184 -10.85 6.35 8.66
CA ILE A 184 -12.01 5.62 8.13
C ILE A 184 -13.20 5.72 9.09
N LEU A 185 -12.95 5.62 10.40
CA LEU A 185 -13.97 5.77 11.45
C LEU A 185 -14.37 7.23 11.71
N LYS A 186 -13.84 8.18 10.93
CA LYS A 186 -14.10 9.63 11.02
C LYS A 186 -13.66 10.28 12.34
N ASN A 187 -12.70 9.68 13.03
CA ASN A 187 -12.07 10.20 14.23
C ASN A 187 -10.82 11.02 13.88
N SER A 188 -10.99 12.12 13.14
CA SER A 188 -9.87 12.90 12.60
C SER A 188 -8.93 13.48 13.67
N SER A 189 -9.42 13.81 14.87
CA SER A 189 -8.56 14.33 15.95
C SER A 189 -7.56 13.28 16.44
N GLU A 190 -8.04 12.07 16.75
CA GLU A 190 -7.17 10.98 17.24
C GLU A 190 -6.22 10.49 16.14
N SER A 191 -6.65 10.53 14.88
CA SER A 191 -5.81 10.22 13.72
C SER A 191 -4.66 11.23 13.60
N LEU A 192 -4.92 12.54 13.74
CA LEU A 192 -3.87 13.57 13.76
C LEU A 192 -2.88 13.37 14.91
N ASP A 193 -3.38 13.07 16.11
CA ASP A 193 -2.53 12.85 17.28
C ASP A 193 -1.66 11.59 17.12
N SER A 194 -2.20 10.53 16.52
CA SER A 194 -1.46 9.31 16.19
C SER A 194 -0.33 9.58 15.21
N LEU A 195 -0.57 10.38 14.16
CA LEU A 195 0.45 10.76 13.18
C LEU A 195 1.52 11.67 13.75
N LYS A 196 1.15 12.62 14.61
CA LYS A 196 2.12 13.47 15.33
C LYS A 196 3.04 12.61 16.20
N GLN A 197 2.47 11.66 16.96
CA GLN A 197 3.26 10.72 17.74
C GLN A 197 4.19 9.86 16.86
N ALA A 198 3.72 9.42 15.69
CA ALA A 198 4.56 8.68 14.74
C ALA A 198 5.77 9.52 14.29
N ILE A 199 5.55 10.79 13.95
CA ILE A 199 6.60 11.72 13.53
C ILE A 199 7.53 12.10 14.69
N ASP A 200 7.02 12.20 15.92
CA ASP A 200 7.84 12.47 17.10
C ASP A 200 8.79 11.30 17.41
N LEU A 201 8.33 10.07 17.17
CA LEU A 201 9.14 8.85 17.34
C LEU A 201 10.13 8.64 16.19
N ASP A 202 9.71 8.90 14.96
CA ASP A 202 10.54 8.85 13.77
C ASP A 202 10.24 10.05 12.86
N PRO A 203 11.04 11.13 12.96
CA PRO A 203 10.86 12.32 12.14
C PRO A 203 11.01 12.06 10.64
N ASN A 204 11.59 10.93 10.24
CA ASN A 204 11.81 10.54 8.85
C ASN A 204 10.83 9.45 8.39
N ASN A 205 9.74 9.22 9.12
CA ASN A 205 8.71 8.30 8.66
C ASN A 205 7.92 8.91 7.49
N SER A 206 8.26 8.53 6.25
CA SER A 206 7.63 9.09 5.04
C SER A 206 6.13 8.82 4.99
N THR A 207 5.67 7.69 5.49
CA THR A 207 4.24 7.33 5.54
C THR A 207 3.48 8.26 6.48
N ALA A 208 3.99 8.50 7.70
CA ALA A 208 3.37 9.42 8.64
C ALA A 208 3.32 10.86 8.12
N LEU A 209 4.42 11.32 7.50
CA LEU A 209 4.51 12.64 6.88
C LEU A 209 3.51 12.80 5.73
N HIS A 210 3.39 11.79 4.87
CA HIS A 210 2.40 11.75 3.80
C HIS A 210 0.97 11.83 4.34
N LEU A 211 0.62 10.95 5.28
CA LEU A 211 -0.73 10.88 5.86
C LEU A 211 -1.11 12.19 6.57
N LEU A 212 -0.17 12.81 7.30
CA LEU A 212 -0.42 14.09 7.96
C LEU A 212 -0.63 15.20 6.92
N GLY A 213 0.18 15.23 5.87
CA GLY A 213 -0.01 16.12 4.73
C GLY A 213 -1.39 15.92 4.06
N ALA A 214 -1.85 14.68 3.91
CA ALA A 214 -3.17 14.36 3.37
C ALA A 214 -4.30 14.96 4.21
N MET A 215 -4.28 14.74 5.52
CA MET A 215 -5.28 15.29 6.43
C MET A 215 -5.29 16.83 6.44
N LEU A 216 -4.12 17.46 6.42
CA LEU A 216 -4.01 18.92 6.35
C LEU A 216 -4.52 19.47 5.01
N ASN A 217 -4.27 18.76 3.91
CA ASN A 217 -4.77 19.14 2.59
C ASN A 217 -6.31 19.03 2.50
N GLU A 218 -6.91 18.01 3.12
CA GLU A 218 -8.37 17.91 3.25
C GLU A 218 -8.97 19.10 4.00
N GLN A 219 -8.26 19.63 5.00
CA GLN A 219 -8.61 20.83 5.75
C GLN A 219 -8.26 22.14 5.01
N ASN A 220 -7.74 22.07 3.78
CA ASN A 220 -7.21 23.20 3.01
C ASN A 220 -6.10 23.99 3.74
N SER A 221 -5.38 23.36 4.66
CA SER A 221 -4.24 23.97 5.32
C SER A 221 -3.01 23.96 4.42
N SER A 222 -2.36 25.12 4.24
CA SER A 222 -1.11 25.23 3.49
C SER A 222 0.08 24.55 4.16
N GLU A 223 -0.04 24.20 5.45
CA GLU A 223 0.99 23.45 6.16
C GLU A 223 1.22 22.05 5.56
N CYS A 224 0.24 21.50 4.83
CA CYS A 224 0.40 20.21 4.15
C CYS A 224 1.61 20.16 3.23
N VAL A 225 1.95 21.28 2.58
CA VAL A 225 3.09 21.39 1.66
C VAL A 225 4.39 21.05 2.36
N LYS A 226 4.61 21.55 3.58
CA LYS A 226 5.83 21.28 4.36
C LYS A 226 6.00 19.78 4.65
N PHE A 227 4.92 19.10 5.01
CA PHE A 227 4.97 17.67 5.34
C PHE A 227 5.15 16.81 4.09
N TYR A 228 4.49 17.18 2.98
CA TYR A 228 4.70 16.52 1.71
C TYR A 228 6.11 16.74 1.15
N GLU A 229 6.66 17.95 1.21
CA GLU A 229 8.03 18.22 0.78
C GLU A 229 9.03 17.40 1.59
N LYS A 230 8.88 17.36 2.93
CA LYS A 230 9.71 16.50 3.79
C LYS A 230 9.56 15.02 3.45
N CYS A 231 8.35 14.54 3.17
CA CYS A 231 8.12 13.17 2.73
C CYS A 231 8.91 12.87 1.44
N LEU A 232 8.91 13.78 0.46
CA LEU A 232 9.64 13.61 -0.80
C LEU A 232 11.16 13.76 -0.67
N GLU A 233 11.66 14.46 0.36
CA GLU A 233 13.09 14.46 0.70
C GLU A 233 13.57 13.06 1.16
N ILE A 234 12.66 12.26 1.74
CA ILE A 234 12.97 10.93 2.28
C ILE A 234 12.65 9.83 1.25
N ASN A 235 11.48 9.92 0.62
CA ASN A 235 11.00 9.00 -0.41
C ASN A 235 10.56 9.81 -1.65
N ASP A 236 11.53 10.05 -2.54
CA ASP A 236 11.34 10.78 -3.79
C ASP A 236 10.54 10.01 -4.84
N ARG A 237 10.18 8.75 -4.57
CA ARG A 237 9.33 7.90 -5.42
C ARG A 237 7.89 7.76 -4.90
N SER A 238 7.48 8.52 -3.88
CA SER A 238 6.10 8.47 -3.38
C SER A 238 5.11 9.15 -4.32
N TYR A 239 4.50 8.39 -5.25
CA TYR A 239 3.52 8.93 -6.20
C TYR A 239 2.29 9.54 -5.50
N LEU A 240 1.86 8.97 -4.37
CA LEU A 240 0.76 9.48 -3.56
C LEU A 240 1.06 10.88 -3.02
N THR A 241 2.31 11.13 -2.60
CA THR A 241 2.73 12.43 -2.09
C THR A 241 2.74 13.49 -3.19
N TYR A 242 3.26 13.15 -4.38
CA TYR A 242 3.15 14.04 -5.54
C TYR A 242 1.69 14.31 -5.94
N SER A 243 0.84 13.29 -5.92
CA SER A 243 -0.61 13.44 -6.15
C SER A 243 -1.25 14.37 -5.11
N GLY A 244 -0.87 14.24 -3.83
CA GLY A 244 -1.31 15.10 -2.73
C GLY A 244 -0.95 16.56 -2.95
N LEU A 245 0.30 16.85 -3.31
CA LEU A 245 0.73 18.20 -3.67
C LEU A 245 -0.03 18.72 -4.90
N GLY A 246 -0.18 17.91 -5.94
CA GLY A 246 -0.95 18.27 -7.13
C GLY A 246 -2.39 18.65 -6.78
N ASN A 247 -3.05 17.87 -5.92
CA ASN A 247 -4.40 18.13 -5.43
C ASN A 247 -4.48 19.43 -4.61
N PHE A 248 -3.49 19.70 -3.76
CA PHE A 248 -3.44 20.96 -3.00
C PHE A 248 -3.31 22.18 -3.92
N TYR A 249 -2.41 22.12 -4.89
CA TYR A 249 -2.23 23.21 -5.85
C TYR A 249 -3.41 23.37 -6.81
N LEU A 250 -4.10 22.28 -7.15
CA LEU A 250 -5.33 22.33 -7.91
C LEU A 250 -6.43 23.08 -7.13
N LYS A 251 -6.66 22.73 -5.86
CA LYS A 251 -7.64 23.40 -4.97
C LYS A 251 -7.34 24.89 -4.77
N THR A 252 -6.07 25.26 -4.77
CA THR A 252 -5.61 26.66 -4.61
C THR A 252 -5.42 27.39 -5.95
N ASN A 253 -5.90 26.82 -7.06
CA ASN A 253 -5.83 27.38 -8.42
C ASN A 253 -4.40 27.68 -8.92
N GLN A 254 -3.38 27.06 -8.35
CA GLN A 254 -1.98 27.15 -8.79
C GLN A 254 -1.72 26.09 -9.86
N PHE A 255 -2.33 26.30 -11.02
CA PHE A 255 -2.48 25.28 -12.05
C PHE A 255 -1.15 24.74 -12.61
N GLU A 256 -0.15 25.59 -12.83
CA GLU A 256 1.17 25.14 -13.31
C GLU A 256 1.88 24.23 -12.31
N LYS A 257 1.82 24.55 -11.01
CA LYS A 257 2.39 23.71 -9.95
C LYS A 257 1.66 22.37 -9.86
N ALA A 258 0.33 22.41 -9.91
CA ALA A 258 -0.49 21.20 -9.91
C ALA A 258 -0.11 20.27 -11.06
N GLU A 259 0.02 20.81 -12.27
CA GLU A 259 0.43 20.04 -13.46
C GLU A 259 1.82 19.43 -13.28
N ASN A 260 2.79 20.20 -12.80
CA ASN A 260 4.15 19.69 -12.55
C ASN A 260 4.16 18.51 -11.57
N TYR A 261 3.44 18.61 -10.46
CA TYR A 261 3.39 17.53 -9.47
C TYR A 261 2.60 16.30 -9.97
N TYR A 262 1.51 16.51 -10.71
CA TYR A 262 0.81 15.41 -11.37
C TYR A 262 1.68 14.71 -12.43
N ASN A 263 2.49 15.44 -13.18
CA ASN A 263 3.43 14.86 -14.14
C ASN A 263 4.44 13.95 -13.44
N LYS A 264 5.04 14.40 -12.32
CA LYS A 264 5.97 13.58 -11.53
C LYS A 264 5.33 12.30 -10.99
N ALA A 265 4.10 12.39 -10.46
CA ALA A 265 3.38 11.22 -9.99
C ALA A 265 3.13 10.20 -11.12
N ILE A 266 2.74 10.69 -12.31
CA ILE A 266 2.49 9.86 -13.49
C ILE A 266 3.79 9.26 -14.05
N GLU A 267 4.92 9.98 -13.98
CA GLU A 267 6.23 9.48 -14.43
C GLU A 267 6.73 8.31 -13.58
N ILE A 268 6.50 8.35 -12.26
CA ILE A 268 6.89 7.28 -11.33
C ILE A 268 6.15 5.99 -11.65
N ASP A 269 4.82 6.05 -11.69
CA ASP A 269 3.99 4.91 -12.04
C ASP A 269 2.70 5.37 -12.76
N PRO A 270 2.66 5.29 -14.10
CA PRO A 270 1.49 5.70 -14.89
C PRO A 270 0.22 4.90 -14.57
N LYS A 271 0.36 3.65 -14.11
CA LYS A 271 -0.76 2.75 -13.83
C LYS A 271 -1.37 3.06 -12.47
N ARG A 272 -0.57 3.25 -11.43
CA ARG A 272 -1.04 3.68 -10.09
C ARG A 272 -1.56 5.11 -10.07
N SER A 273 -0.90 5.99 -10.81
CA SER A 273 -1.31 7.37 -10.98
C SER A 273 -2.47 7.57 -11.95
N ALA A 274 -3.08 6.51 -12.47
CA ALA A 274 -4.08 6.64 -13.52
C ALA A 274 -5.28 7.51 -13.11
N LYS A 275 -5.68 7.53 -11.83
CA LYS A 275 -6.74 8.43 -11.34
C LYS A 275 -6.37 9.91 -11.47
N ILE A 276 -5.08 10.24 -11.46
CA ILE A 276 -4.55 11.60 -11.60
C ILE A 276 -4.87 12.17 -12.98
N TYR A 277 -4.96 11.34 -14.03
CA TYR A 277 -5.33 11.81 -15.37
C TYR A 277 -6.64 12.61 -15.36
N LYS A 278 -7.66 12.21 -14.59
CA LYS A 278 -8.90 13.00 -14.47
C LYS A 278 -8.68 14.37 -13.84
N ASN A 279 -7.88 14.45 -12.78
CA ASN A 279 -7.58 15.72 -12.11
C ASN A 279 -6.75 16.64 -13.01
N ARG A 280 -5.79 16.07 -13.75
CA ARG A 280 -4.97 16.81 -14.72
C ARG A 280 -5.78 17.24 -15.96
N ALA A 281 -6.76 16.44 -16.39
CA ALA A 281 -7.69 16.83 -17.45
C ALA A 281 -8.54 18.05 -17.04
N TYR A 282 -9.16 18.00 -15.86
CA TYR A 282 -9.92 19.13 -15.31
C TYR A 282 -9.07 20.40 -15.20
N LEU A 283 -7.86 20.26 -14.67
CA LEU A 283 -6.87 21.31 -14.60
C LEU A 283 -6.56 21.94 -15.97
N ARG A 284 -6.29 21.10 -16.98
CA ARG A 284 -5.95 21.53 -18.34
C ARG A 284 -7.11 22.20 -19.05
N GLU A 285 -8.33 21.77 -18.80
CA GLU A 285 -9.55 22.46 -19.26
C GLU A 285 -9.61 23.89 -18.69
N LYS A 286 -9.32 24.09 -17.39
CA LYS A 286 -9.23 25.43 -16.78
C LYS A 286 -8.15 26.31 -17.39
N GLN A 287 -7.10 25.71 -17.97
CA GLN A 287 -6.05 26.40 -18.70
C GLN A 287 -6.34 26.54 -20.21
N ASN A 288 -7.53 26.16 -20.70
CA ASN A 288 -7.90 26.11 -22.12
C ASN A 288 -7.01 25.18 -22.98
N LYS A 289 -6.40 24.16 -22.37
CA LYS A 289 -5.59 23.13 -23.05
C LYS A 289 -6.46 21.91 -23.40
N SER A 290 -7.49 22.10 -24.24
CA SER A 290 -8.51 21.08 -24.51
C SER A 290 -7.96 19.79 -25.11
N SER A 291 -6.96 19.89 -26.00
CA SER A 291 -6.30 18.71 -26.60
C SER A 291 -5.62 17.84 -25.53
N ASP A 292 -4.89 18.47 -24.60
CA ASP A 292 -4.17 17.76 -23.55
C ASP A 292 -5.14 17.15 -22.52
N ALA A 293 -6.23 17.87 -22.22
CA ALA A 293 -7.29 17.36 -21.35
C ALA A 293 -7.95 16.12 -21.95
N LYS A 294 -8.25 16.15 -23.26
CA LYS A 294 -8.83 15.01 -23.99
C LYS A 294 -7.91 13.79 -23.95
N GLU A 295 -6.61 14.00 -24.10
CA GLU A 295 -5.62 12.92 -24.05
C GLU A 295 -5.51 12.30 -22.64
N ASP A 296 -5.58 13.13 -21.59
CA ASP A 296 -5.64 12.63 -20.22
C ASP A 296 -6.88 11.77 -19.96
N LEU A 297 -8.06 12.19 -20.41
CA LEU A 297 -9.29 11.40 -20.25
C LEU A 297 -9.20 10.05 -20.98
N LYS A 298 -8.57 10.00 -22.17
CA LYS A 298 -8.31 8.73 -22.86
C LYS A 298 -7.35 7.84 -22.07
N ASN A 299 -6.28 8.42 -21.52
CA ASN A 299 -5.34 7.67 -20.69
C ASN A 299 -6.01 7.13 -19.42
N TYR A 300 -6.90 7.90 -18.78
CA TYR A 300 -7.72 7.36 -17.69
C TYR A 300 -8.53 6.13 -18.12
N LEU A 301 -9.26 6.21 -19.24
CA LEU A 301 -10.08 5.09 -19.74
C LEU A 301 -9.24 3.88 -20.20
N LYS A 302 -7.98 4.08 -20.59
CA LYS A 302 -7.04 3.00 -20.89
C LYS A 302 -6.79 2.12 -19.66
N TYR A 303 -6.67 2.73 -18.47
CA TYR A 303 -6.42 2.02 -17.22
C TYR A 303 -7.71 1.60 -16.50
N PHE A 304 -8.83 2.31 -16.72
CA PHE A 304 -10.14 2.00 -16.13
C PHE A 304 -11.21 1.81 -17.21
N PRO A 305 -11.14 0.73 -18.01
CA PRO A 305 -12.07 0.50 -19.11
C PRO A 305 -13.52 0.27 -18.63
N ARG A 306 -13.71 -0.10 -17.36
CA ARG A 306 -15.02 -0.35 -16.74
C ARG A 306 -15.39 0.68 -15.67
N ALA A 307 -14.78 1.87 -15.70
CA ALA A 307 -15.09 2.95 -14.76
C ALA A 307 -16.61 3.25 -14.76
N SER A 308 -17.21 3.42 -13.58
CA SER A 308 -18.65 3.68 -13.44
C SER A 308 -19.08 4.99 -14.11
N ASP A 309 -18.17 5.95 -14.22
CA ASP A 309 -18.35 7.25 -14.85
C ASP A 309 -17.88 7.31 -16.31
N ARG A 310 -17.57 6.15 -16.92
CA ARG A 310 -17.05 6.06 -18.29
C ARG A 310 -17.89 6.85 -19.31
N GLY A 311 -19.21 6.74 -19.26
CA GLY A 311 -20.09 7.42 -20.21
C GLY A 311 -19.98 8.96 -20.14
N VAL A 312 -19.80 9.50 -18.93
CA VAL A 312 -19.57 10.93 -18.70
C VAL A 312 -18.23 11.35 -19.29
N ILE A 313 -17.18 10.54 -19.09
CA ILE A 313 -15.84 10.80 -19.61
C ILE A 313 -15.82 10.75 -21.15
N GLU A 314 -16.49 9.77 -21.76
CA GLU A 314 -16.61 9.68 -23.21
C GLU A 314 -17.37 10.86 -23.81
N GLN A 315 -18.37 11.39 -23.10
CA GLN A 315 -19.05 12.61 -23.51
C GLN A 315 -18.12 13.83 -23.43
N ALA A 316 -17.41 14.01 -22.31
CA ALA A 316 -16.43 15.09 -22.16
C ALA A 316 -15.35 15.05 -23.26
N ILE A 317 -14.86 13.86 -23.63
CA ILE A 317 -13.92 13.68 -24.75
C ILE A 317 -14.50 14.15 -26.09
N ARG A 318 -15.82 14.05 -26.32
CA ARG A 318 -16.46 14.53 -27.56
C ARG A 318 -16.66 16.05 -27.57
N GLU A 319 -16.84 16.64 -26.39
CA GLU A 319 -17.08 18.08 -26.22
C GLU A 319 -15.79 18.91 -26.21
N LEU A 320 -14.65 18.31 -25.79
CA LEU A 320 -13.30 18.85 -25.88
C LEU A 320 -12.67 18.70 -27.28
#